data_AF-A0A937DHX2-F1
#
_entry.id   AF-A0A937DHX2-F1
#
_cell.length_a   1.000
_cell.length_b   1.000
_cell.length_c   1.000
_cell.angle_alpha   90.00
_cell.angle_beta   90.00
_cell.angle_gamma   90.00
#
_symmetry.space_group_name_H-M   'P 1'
#
loop_
_entity.id
_entity.type
_entity.pdbx_description
1 polymer ?
#
loop_
_entity_poly.entity_id
_entity_poly.type
_entity_poly.pdbx_seq_one_letter_code
_entity_poly.pdbx_strand_id
1 'polypeptide(L)'
;MKKLIILILVCTPFMLSAQVLTKKDLKDRSYGAKKLKKAPREIYINSFYIDYQTYKAVSASAASGFNKSTASIAVGMISELSPEDFQQITDKAYARAEKKLKEAGFRIVPAEEAKDIDMFKKLDMIKGGTNITGTSVNTIPSNKSFFYKPSTLDNSPKLSKQLGDIPVFELAIQVNFVELMRDNIGTGSTSVKGKVDLTFFPSISRVVWSNGGIMGAAKTMVIFDSKGRPIEIPGVIKSQKLKEYANAKGKTDYITGTKYNVKEKIEVSHPVNIDRDLYIKQVDTYINAYVDILVDEFLEYAVK
;
A
#
# COMPACT_ATOMS: atom_id res chain seq x y z
N MET A 1 -26.35 -15.61 60.12
CA MET A 1 -25.53 -14.68 59.31
C MET A 1 -24.96 -15.42 58.10
N LYS A 2 -25.69 -15.46 56.98
CA LYS A 2 -25.21 -16.03 55.70
C LYS A 2 -24.73 -14.86 54.85
N LYS A 3 -23.42 -14.74 54.65
CA LYS A 3 -22.83 -13.67 53.83
C LYS A 3 -22.98 -14.04 52.35
N LEU A 4 -23.77 -13.25 51.62
CA LEU A 4 -23.91 -13.31 50.18
C LEU A 4 -22.69 -12.62 49.56
N ILE A 5 -21.83 -13.37 48.87
CA ILE A 5 -20.73 -12.79 48.06
C ILE A 5 -21.29 -12.56 46.66
N ILE A 6 -21.51 -11.29 46.31
CA ILE A 6 -21.84 -10.85 44.95
C ILE A 6 -20.53 -10.80 44.17
N LEU A 7 -20.34 -11.75 43.24
CA LEU A 7 -19.25 -11.75 42.27
C LEU A 7 -19.59 -10.71 41.19
N ILE A 8 -19.05 -9.49 41.33
CA ILE A 8 -19.11 -8.48 40.27
C ILE A 8 -18.15 -8.93 39.17
N LEU A 9 -18.71 -9.53 38.12
CA LEU A 9 -18.02 -9.79 36.86
C LEU A 9 -17.76 -8.44 36.18
N VAL A 10 -16.60 -7.85 36.44
CA VAL A 10 -16.13 -6.63 35.77
C VAL A 10 -15.84 -6.98 34.31
N CYS A 11 -16.85 -6.86 33.45
CA CYS A 11 -16.67 -6.76 32.01
C CYS A 11 -16.04 -5.41 31.68
N THR A 12 -14.72 -5.26 31.91
CA THR A 12 -13.98 -4.19 31.25
C THR A 12 -14.02 -4.45 29.75
N PRO A 13 -14.63 -3.59 28.92
CA PRO A 13 -14.43 -3.69 27.49
C PRO A 13 -12.92 -3.58 27.25
N PHE A 14 -12.32 -4.60 26.66
CA PHE A 14 -10.98 -4.50 26.09
C PHE A 14 -11.06 -3.42 25.00
N MET A 15 -10.85 -2.16 25.39
CA MET A 15 -10.51 -1.10 24.47
C MET A 15 -9.11 -1.44 23.97
N LEU A 16 -9.03 -2.29 22.96
CA LEU A 16 -7.88 -2.37 22.07
C LEU A 16 -7.73 -0.95 21.48
N SER A 17 -6.96 -0.10 22.14
CA SER A 17 -6.48 1.14 21.52
C SER A 17 -5.70 0.71 20.29
N ALA A 18 -6.34 0.83 19.13
CA ALA A 18 -5.62 0.79 17.86
C ALA A 18 -4.52 1.84 17.96
N GLN A 19 -3.26 1.38 18.03
CA GLN A 19 -2.13 2.29 18.02
C GLN A 19 -2.13 2.95 16.64
N VAL A 20 -2.39 4.25 16.60
CA VAL A 20 -2.32 5.01 15.35
C VAL A 20 -0.85 5.06 14.94
N LEU A 21 -0.59 4.86 13.65
CA LEU A 21 0.73 4.98 13.06
C LEU A 21 1.38 6.34 13.41
N THR A 22 2.64 6.31 13.83
CA THR A 22 3.42 7.51 14.16
C THR A 22 4.74 7.57 13.38
N LYS A 23 5.39 8.74 13.39
CA LYS A 23 6.73 8.91 12.79
C LYS A 23 7.78 7.92 13.36
N LYS A 24 7.62 7.47 14.60
CA LYS A 24 8.55 6.51 15.25
C LYS A 24 8.49 5.12 14.61
N ASP A 25 7.37 4.77 13.99
CA ASP A 25 7.17 3.49 13.33
C ASP A 25 7.87 3.46 11.97
N LEU A 26 8.13 4.63 11.40
CA LEU A 26 8.76 4.83 10.10
C LEU A 26 10.26 5.09 10.21
N LYS A 27 10.95 4.93 9.08
CA LYS A 27 12.34 5.38 8.91
C LYS A 27 12.34 6.64 8.07
N ASP A 28 12.82 7.72 8.67
CA ASP A 28 13.15 8.94 7.94
C ASP A 28 14.44 8.72 7.13
N ARG A 29 14.35 8.84 5.81
CA ARG A 29 15.52 8.82 4.90
C ARG A 29 15.73 10.16 4.19
N SER A 30 15.11 11.22 4.72
CA SER A 30 15.15 12.54 4.12
C SER A 30 16.59 13.05 4.02
N TYR A 31 16.91 13.73 2.94
CA TYR A 31 18.23 14.30 2.69
C TYR A 31 18.08 15.69 2.06
N GLY A 32 18.91 16.64 2.50
CA GLY A 32 18.86 18.01 1.98
C GLY A 32 17.56 18.77 2.29
N ALA A 33 16.64 18.20 3.07
CA ALA A 33 15.27 18.68 3.24
C ALA A 33 15.18 20.15 3.69
N LYS A 34 16.10 20.62 4.54
CA LYS A 34 16.20 22.03 4.97
C LYS A 34 16.29 23.05 3.82
N LYS A 35 16.69 22.62 2.61
CA LYS A 35 16.74 23.50 1.43
C LYS A 35 15.35 23.79 0.88
N LEU A 36 14.33 22.96 1.17
CA LEU A 36 12.96 23.11 0.67
C LEU A 36 12.32 24.45 1.02
N LYS A 37 12.79 25.14 2.06
CA LYS A 37 12.40 26.52 2.36
C LYS A 37 12.61 27.50 1.20
N LYS A 38 13.53 27.19 0.28
CA LYS A 38 13.81 27.97 -0.93
C LYS A 38 13.03 27.49 -2.17
N ALA A 39 12.28 26.40 -2.07
CA ALA A 39 11.48 25.90 -3.18
C ALA A 39 10.31 26.85 -3.47
N PRO A 40 9.81 26.89 -4.72
CA PRO A 40 8.57 27.60 -5.05
C PRO A 40 7.40 27.15 -4.16
N ARG A 41 6.43 28.04 -3.95
CA ARG A 41 5.14 27.72 -3.30
C ARG A 41 4.20 26.97 -4.25
N GLU A 42 4.77 26.00 -4.94
CA GLU A 42 4.08 25.13 -5.88
C GLU A 42 4.49 23.68 -5.62
N ILE A 43 3.63 22.74 -5.97
CA ILE A 43 3.92 21.32 -5.85
C ILE A 43 3.21 20.55 -6.96
N TYR A 44 3.92 19.63 -7.59
CA TYR A 44 3.35 18.74 -8.59
C TYR A 44 3.14 17.35 -7.98
N ILE A 45 1.91 16.85 -7.97
CA ILE A 45 1.62 15.49 -7.53
C ILE A 45 1.75 14.57 -8.75
N ASN A 46 2.88 13.88 -8.86
CA ASN A 46 3.17 13.04 -10.02
C ASN A 46 2.45 11.68 -9.96
N SER A 47 2.23 11.16 -8.76
CA SER A 47 1.49 9.90 -8.56
C SER A 47 0.84 9.85 -7.19
N PHE A 48 -0.36 9.29 -7.16
CA PHE A 48 -1.08 8.96 -5.93
C PHE A 48 -1.95 7.74 -6.20
N TYR A 49 -1.56 6.56 -5.72
CA TYR A 49 -2.37 5.35 -5.88
C TYR A 49 -2.23 4.39 -4.71
N ILE A 50 -3.25 3.58 -4.50
CA ILE A 50 -3.30 2.57 -3.46
C ILE A 50 -3.74 1.25 -4.08
N ASP A 51 -2.98 0.20 -3.80
CA ASP A 51 -3.20 -1.16 -4.29
C ASP A 51 -3.64 -2.06 -3.12
N TYR A 52 -4.87 -2.53 -3.15
CA TYR A 52 -5.47 -3.37 -2.12
C TYR A 52 -5.49 -4.83 -2.59
N GLN A 53 -4.66 -5.68 -2.00
CA GLN A 53 -4.66 -7.10 -2.29
C GLN A 53 -5.97 -7.73 -1.82
N THR A 54 -6.68 -8.43 -2.70
CA THR A 54 -7.91 -9.17 -2.39
C THR A 54 -7.74 -10.68 -2.52
N TYR A 55 -6.70 -11.10 -3.24
CA TYR A 55 -6.41 -12.50 -3.50
C TYR A 55 -4.91 -12.74 -3.72
N LYS A 56 -4.40 -13.89 -3.26
CA LYS A 56 -3.05 -14.35 -3.56
C LYS A 56 -3.00 -15.86 -3.69
N ALA A 57 -2.38 -16.36 -4.74
CA ALA A 57 -2.09 -17.78 -4.89
C ALA A 57 -0.64 -18.02 -5.28
N VAL A 58 -0.05 -19.05 -4.69
CA VAL A 58 1.30 -19.50 -4.97
C VAL A 58 1.31 -21.01 -5.04
N SER A 59 1.94 -21.54 -6.08
CA SER A 59 2.27 -22.96 -6.21
C SER A 59 3.78 -23.14 -6.23
N ALA A 60 4.27 -24.21 -5.62
CA ALA A 60 5.65 -24.67 -5.68
C ALA A 60 5.68 -26.11 -6.18
N SER A 61 6.70 -26.47 -6.97
CA SER A 61 6.85 -27.83 -7.49
C SER A 61 8.28 -28.34 -7.28
N ALA A 62 8.41 -29.63 -6.99
CA ALA A 62 9.69 -30.34 -6.94
C ALA A 62 9.62 -31.64 -7.73
N ALA A 63 10.77 -32.12 -8.21
CA ALA A 63 10.89 -33.35 -8.98
C ALA A 63 11.90 -34.32 -8.35
N SER A 64 11.64 -35.62 -8.50
CA SER A 64 12.56 -36.71 -8.17
C SER A 64 12.35 -37.84 -9.18
N GLY A 65 13.31 -38.02 -10.09
CA GLY A 65 13.13 -38.92 -11.24
C GLY A 65 11.92 -38.52 -12.08
N PHE A 66 11.03 -39.48 -12.37
CA PHE A 66 9.77 -39.25 -13.09
C PHE A 66 8.63 -38.70 -12.22
N ASN A 67 8.83 -38.58 -10.90
CA ASN A 67 7.79 -38.11 -9.98
C ASN A 67 7.87 -36.59 -9.78
N LYS A 68 6.72 -35.93 -9.83
CA LYS A 68 6.56 -34.49 -9.57
C LYS A 68 5.58 -34.28 -8.42
N SER A 69 5.97 -33.45 -7.45
CA SER A 69 5.11 -32.96 -6.38
C SER A 69 4.81 -31.48 -6.56
N THR A 70 3.60 -31.07 -6.22
CA THR A 70 3.16 -29.67 -6.26
C THR A 70 2.40 -29.34 -4.99
N ALA A 71 2.83 -28.31 -4.28
CA ALA A 71 2.09 -27.71 -3.17
C ALA A 71 1.53 -26.36 -3.61
N SER A 72 0.28 -26.06 -3.24
CA SER A 72 -0.41 -24.84 -3.66
C SER A 72 -1.23 -24.25 -2.52
N ILE A 73 -1.12 -22.94 -2.32
CA ILE A 73 -2.01 -22.16 -1.44
C ILE A 73 -2.70 -21.10 -2.27
N ALA A 74 -4.02 -20.95 -2.08
CA ALA A 74 -4.82 -19.85 -2.59
C ALA A 74 -5.58 -19.23 -1.41
N VAL A 75 -5.36 -17.95 -1.16
CA VAL A 75 -5.97 -17.19 -0.06
C VAL A 75 -6.77 -16.04 -0.64
N GLY A 76 -8.02 -15.90 -0.22
CA GLY A 76 -8.95 -14.87 -0.67
C GLY A 76 -9.60 -14.18 0.51
N MET A 77 -9.77 -12.86 0.40
CA MET A 77 -10.61 -12.11 1.33
C MET A 77 -12.06 -12.50 1.10
N ILE A 78 -12.80 -12.84 2.16
CA ILE A 78 -14.27 -12.91 2.14
C ILE A 78 -14.77 -11.67 2.86
N SER A 79 -15.44 -10.79 2.13
CA SER A 79 -15.97 -9.55 2.68
C SER A 79 -17.13 -9.02 1.84
N GLU A 80 -17.85 -8.05 2.39
CA GLU A 80 -18.81 -7.23 1.66
C GLU A 80 -18.16 -5.97 1.05
N LEU A 81 -16.83 -5.87 1.05
CA LEU A 81 -16.13 -4.71 0.48
C LEU A 81 -16.43 -4.57 -1.02
N SER A 82 -16.80 -3.37 -1.42
CA SER A 82 -17.02 -3.01 -2.81
C SER A 82 -15.84 -2.18 -3.37
N PRO A 83 -15.69 -2.07 -4.71
CA PRO A 83 -14.72 -1.16 -5.33
C PRO A 83 -14.82 0.28 -4.80
N GLU A 84 -16.04 0.73 -4.53
CA GLU A 84 -16.33 2.07 -4.01
C GLU A 84 -15.76 2.27 -2.62
N ASP A 85 -15.72 1.23 -1.77
CA ASP A 85 -15.10 1.32 -0.44
C ASP A 85 -13.61 1.62 -0.54
N PHE A 86 -12.91 0.90 -1.43
CA PHE A 86 -11.49 1.13 -1.70
C PHE A 86 -11.25 2.52 -2.30
N GLN A 87 -12.11 2.93 -3.24
CA GLN A 87 -12.01 4.25 -3.87
C GLN A 87 -12.19 5.38 -2.86
N GLN A 88 -13.15 5.26 -1.95
CA GLN A 88 -13.42 6.27 -0.92
C GLN A 88 -12.23 6.48 0.01
N ILE A 89 -11.51 5.41 0.39
CA ILE A 89 -10.29 5.51 1.19
C ILE A 89 -9.24 6.35 0.45
N THR A 90 -9.02 6.05 -0.84
CA THR A 90 -8.04 6.75 -1.67
C THR A 90 -8.41 8.22 -1.92
N ASP A 91 -9.68 8.50 -2.21
CA ASP A 91 -10.19 9.85 -2.41
C ASP A 91 -10.05 10.70 -1.13
N LYS A 92 -10.36 10.13 0.05
CA LYS A 92 -10.18 10.81 1.34
C LYS A 92 -8.71 11.12 1.62
N ALA A 93 -7.83 10.14 1.43
CA ALA A 93 -6.39 10.31 1.63
C ALA A 93 -5.81 11.40 0.73
N TYR A 94 -6.22 11.43 -0.54
CA TYR A 94 -5.78 12.46 -1.48
C TYR A 94 -6.34 13.85 -1.15
N ALA A 95 -7.65 13.95 -0.87
CA ALA A 95 -8.28 15.21 -0.48
C ALA A 95 -7.64 15.81 0.79
N ARG A 96 -7.24 14.94 1.73
CA ARG A 96 -6.51 15.33 2.92
C ARG A 96 -5.13 15.93 2.60
N ALA A 97 -4.36 15.28 1.72
CA ALA A 97 -3.07 15.81 1.27
C ALA A 97 -3.23 17.17 0.56
N GLU A 98 -4.17 17.28 -0.38
CA GLU A 98 -4.42 18.54 -1.09
C GLU A 98 -4.80 19.67 -0.13
N LYS A 99 -5.73 19.38 0.80
CA LYS A 99 -6.21 20.37 1.76
C LYS A 99 -5.04 20.94 2.56
N LYS A 100 -4.20 20.09 3.14
CA LYS A 100 -3.03 20.52 3.92
C LYS A 100 -2.04 21.35 3.09
N LEU A 101 -1.74 20.93 1.86
CA LEU A 101 -0.85 21.66 0.98
C LEU A 101 -1.40 23.06 0.63
N LYS A 102 -2.69 23.13 0.29
CA LYS A 102 -3.38 24.39 -0.06
C LYS A 102 -3.49 25.33 1.15
N GLU A 103 -3.84 24.82 2.33
CA GLU A 103 -3.89 25.58 3.58
C GLU A 103 -2.52 26.15 3.98
N ALA A 104 -1.44 25.44 3.62
CA ALA A 104 -0.06 25.92 3.78
C ALA A 104 0.41 26.88 2.66
N GLY A 105 -0.48 27.27 1.75
CA GLY A 105 -0.21 28.26 0.69
C GLY A 105 0.44 27.71 -0.57
N PHE A 106 0.44 26.39 -0.79
CA PHE A 106 0.96 25.80 -2.03
C PHE A 106 -0.09 25.76 -3.14
N ARG A 107 0.32 26.16 -4.35
CA ARG A 107 -0.39 25.85 -5.58
C ARG A 107 -0.10 24.42 -6.00
N ILE A 108 -1.12 23.60 -6.20
CA ILE A 108 -0.95 22.25 -6.76
C ILE A 108 -1.00 22.35 -8.27
N VAL A 109 0.10 22.01 -8.93
CA VAL A 109 0.21 22.01 -10.39
C VAL A 109 -0.60 20.83 -10.95
N PRO A 110 -1.62 21.06 -11.79
CA PRO A 110 -2.40 19.99 -12.40
C PRO A 110 -1.58 19.27 -13.49
N ALA A 111 -1.90 17.99 -13.72
CA ALA A 111 -1.26 17.18 -14.78
C ALA A 111 -1.36 17.83 -16.17
N GLU A 112 -2.46 18.53 -16.46
CA GLU A 112 -2.67 19.22 -17.74
C GLU A 112 -1.64 20.33 -18.01
N GLU A 113 -1.16 21.04 -16.98
CA GLU A 113 -0.08 22.03 -17.12
C GLU A 113 1.28 21.35 -17.36
N ALA A 114 1.43 20.09 -16.95
CA ALA A 114 2.67 19.35 -17.09
C ALA A 114 2.78 18.59 -18.42
N LYS A 115 1.69 18.40 -19.18
CA LYS A 115 1.65 17.47 -20.33
C LYS A 115 2.69 17.74 -21.44
N ASP A 116 3.09 18.99 -21.60
CA ASP A 116 3.99 19.41 -22.68
C ASP A 116 5.47 19.25 -22.34
N ILE A 117 5.80 18.83 -21.11
CA ILE A 117 7.19 18.54 -20.74
C ILE A 117 7.69 17.32 -21.52
N ASP A 118 8.96 17.35 -21.92
CA ASP A 118 9.54 16.31 -22.79
C ASP A 118 9.36 14.89 -22.27
N MET A 119 9.36 14.70 -20.94
CA MET A 119 9.20 13.37 -20.35
C MET A 119 7.78 12.81 -20.42
N PHE A 120 6.77 13.64 -20.68
CA PHE A 120 5.36 13.21 -20.78
C PHE A 120 4.85 13.12 -22.23
N LYS A 121 5.56 13.69 -23.21
CA LYS A 121 5.15 13.70 -24.64
C LYS A 121 4.82 12.33 -25.27
N LYS A 122 5.26 11.23 -24.67
CA LYS A 122 4.99 9.86 -25.14
C LYS A 122 4.26 8.99 -24.12
N LEU A 123 3.76 9.59 -23.04
CA LEU A 123 3.10 8.87 -21.96
C LEU A 123 1.60 9.13 -21.99
N ASP A 124 0.84 8.05 -21.84
CA ASP A 124 -0.60 8.15 -21.71
C ASP A 124 -0.97 8.66 -20.31
N MET A 125 -1.98 9.52 -20.25
CA MET A 125 -2.60 9.90 -18.99
C MET A 125 -3.59 8.82 -18.57
N ILE A 126 -3.42 8.34 -17.34
CA ILE A 126 -4.39 7.47 -16.69
C ILE A 126 -5.37 8.36 -15.94
N LYS A 127 -6.66 8.20 -16.26
CA LYS A 127 -7.75 8.81 -15.49
C LYS A 127 -7.94 8.05 -14.18
N GLY A 128 -8.29 8.80 -13.15
CA GLY A 128 -8.60 8.28 -11.83
C GLY A 128 -9.80 7.37 -11.79
N GLY A 129 -9.96 6.71 -10.65
CA GLY A 129 -10.98 5.70 -10.40
C GLY A 129 -10.37 4.35 -10.05
N THR A 130 -11.25 3.35 -10.05
CA THR A 130 -10.92 2.00 -9.59
C THR A 130 -10.60 1.10 -10.77
N ASN A 131 -9.48 0.39 -10.67
CA ASN A 131 -9.06 -0.64 -11.60
C ASN A 131 -8.94 -1.98 -10.87
N ILE A 132 -9.75 -2.95 -11.25
CA ILE A 132 -9.77 -4.27 -10.61
C ILE A 132 -8.88 -5.20 -11.43
N THR A 133 -7.83 -5.71 -10.79
CA THR A 133 -7.01 -6.78 -11.32
C THR A 133 -7.43 -8.11 -10.71
N GLY A 134 -6.98 -9.23 -11.30
CA GLY A 134 -7.33 -10.55 -10.79
C GLY A 134 -6.90 -10.84 -9.34
N THR A 135 -6.01 -10.04 -8.75
CA THR A 135 -5.44 -10.24 -7.41
C THR A 135 -5.60 -9.03 -6.49
N SER A 136 -5.94 -7.86 -7.02
CA SER A 136 -6.00 -6.61 -6.26
C SER A 136 -7.00 -5.61 -6.85
N VAL A 137 -7.41 -4.66 -6.01
CA VAL A 137 -8.13 -3.46 -6.41
C VAL A 137 -7.14 -2.31 -6.37
N ASN A 138 -6.78 -1.76 -7.52
CA ASN A 138 -5.95 -0.57 -7.62
C ASN A 138 -6.84 0.67 -7.72
N THR A 139 -6.51 1.71 -6.97
CA THR A 139 -7.30 2.95 -6.93
C THR A 139 -6.41 4.16 -7.13
N ILE A 140 -6.91 5.07 -7.95
CA ILE A 140 -6.34 6.40 -8.21
C ILE A 140 -7.45 7.40 -7.88
N PRO A 141 -7.16 8.56 -7.25
CA PRO A 141 -8.18 9.55 -6.89
C PRO A 141 -9.13 9.88 -8.05
N SER A 142 -10.44 9.74 -7.83
CA SER A 142 -11.48 9.65 -8.87
C SER A 142 -11.49 10.84 -9.85
N ASN A 143 -11.13 12.03 -9.36
CA ASN A 143 -11.16 13.29 -10.10
C ASN A 143 -9.79 13.77 -10.56
N LYS A 144 -8.79 12.89 -10.61
CA LYS A 144 -7.41 13.21 -11.00
C LYS A 144 -6.94 12.35 -12.15
N SER A 145 -5.89 12.84 -12.80
CA SER A 145 -5.19 12.11 -13.85
C SER A 145 -3.70 12.20 -13.58
N PHE A 146 -2.97 11.13 -13.90
CA PHE A 146 -1.52 11.06 -13.76
C PHE A 146 -0.91 10.46 -15.02
N PHE A 147 0.33 10.80 -15.35
CA PHE A 147 1.04 10.19 -16.47
C PHE A 147 1.53 8.79 -16.08
N TYR A 148 1.20 7.78 -16.88
CA TYR A 148 1.71 6.43 -16.68
C TYR A 148 3.20 6.39 -17.00
N LYS A 149 4.03 5.95 -16.05
CA LYS A 149 5.47 5.81 -16.28
C LYS A 149 5.91 4.35 -16.22
N PRO A 150 6.21 3.71 -17.37
CA PRO A 150 6.70 2.32 -17.40
C PRO A 150 8.19 2.17 -17.02
N SER A 151 8.89 3.24 -16.62
CA SER A 151 10.34 3.23 -16.42
C SER A 151 10.75 2.96 -14.97
N THR A 152 11.73 2.07 -14.80
CA THR A 152 12.35 1.67 -13.52
C THR A 152 13.33 2.69 -12.94
N LEU A 153 13.69 3.73 -13.69
CA LEU A 153 14.60 4.80 -13.25
C LEU A 153 13.83 5.93 -12.58
N ASP A 154 14.29 6.36 -11.41
CA ASP A 154 13.77 7.54 -10.74
C ASP A 154 14.07 8.81 -11.56
N ASN A 155 13.03 9.41 -12.15
CA ASN A 155 13.15 10.64 -12.93
C ASN A 155 12.54 11.84 -12.20
N SER A 156 12.12 11.71 -10.95
CA SER A 156 11.49 12.79 -10.19
C SER A 156 12.38 14.04 -10.06
N PRO A 157 13.72 13.93 -9.92
CA PRO A 157 14.60 15.10 -10.00
C PRO A 157 14.59 15.78 -11.38
N LYS A 158 14.55 15.00 -12.47
CA LYS A 158 14.49 15.54 -13.84
C LYS A 158 13.13 16.21 -14.09
N LEU A 159 12.06 15.60 -13.62
CA LEU A 159 10.70 16.15 -13.65
C LEU A 159 10.63 17.49 -12.93
N SER A 160 11.12 17.55 -11.70
CA SER A 160 11.19 18.78 -10.91
C SER A 160 11.87 19.91 -11.69
N LYS A 161 13.00 19.64 -12.35
CA LYS A 161 13.69 20.64 -13.20
C LYS A 161 12.87 21.08 -14.41
N GLN A 162 12.26 20.14 -15.13
CA GLN A 162 11.48 20.46 -16.33
C GLN A 162 10.21 21.26 -16.00
N LEU A 163 9.72 21.14 -14.76
CA LEU A 163 8.63 21.95 -14.22
C LEU A 163 9.10 23.29 -13.63
N GLY A 164 10.35 23.72 -13.84
CA GLY A 164 10.85 24.99 -13.29
C GLY A 164 11.25 24.90 -11.81
N ASP A 165 11.91 23.81 -11.43
CA ASP A 165 12.33 23.50 -10.06
C ASP A 165 11.17 23.45 -9.05
N ILE A 166 10.03 22.89 -9.47
CA ILE A 166 8.87 22.63 -8.60
C ILE A 166 9.07 21.30 -7.85
N PRO A 167 8.84 21.23 -6.53
CA PRO A 167 8.79 19.97 -5.78
C PRO A 167 7.79 18.96 -6.36
N VAL A 168 8.19 17.70 -6.41
CA VAL A 168 7.39 16.59 -6.93
C VAL A 168 6.97 15.66 -5.79
N PHE A 169 5.68 15.53 -5.55
CA PHE A 169 5.08 14.60 -4.58
C PHE A 169 4.71 13.28 -5.24
N GLU A 170 5.05 12.17 -4.59
CA GLU A 170 4.72 10.82 -5.05
C GLU A 170 4.31 9.93 -3.87
N LEU A 171 3.16 9.26 -4.01
CA LEU A 171 2.68 8.29 -3.05
C LEU A 171 2.12 7.04 -3.75
N ALA A 172 2.61 5.89 -3.31
CA ALA A 172 2.12 4.57 -3.66
C ALA A 172 2.10 3.71 -2.41
N ILE A 173 0.93 3.16 -2.08
CA ILE A 173 0.75 2.29 -0.91
C ILE A 173 0.21 0.94 -1.36
N GLN A 174 0.76 -0.13 -0.81
CA GLN A 174 0.22 -1.48 -0.94
C GLN A 174 -0.42 -1.89 0.38
N VAL A 175 -1.67 -2.32 0.35
CA VAL A 175 -2.35 -2.93 1.49
C VAL A 175 -2.47 -4.42 1.20
N ASN A 176 -1.77 -5.23 1.98
CA ASN A 176 -1.71 -6.69 1.83
C ASN A 176 -2.41 -7.36 3.00
N PHE A 177 -3.09 -8.47 2.76
CA PHE A 177 -3.69 -9.28 3.84
C PHE A 177 -3.01 -10.65 3.99
N VAL A 178 -2.14 -11.01 3.04
CA VAL A 178 -1.40 -12.28 3.07
C VAL A 178 -0.03 -12.19 2.39
N GLU A 179 0.97 -12.73 3.08
CA GLU A 179 2.26 -13.09 2.51
C GLU A 179 2.29 -14.60 2.25
N LEU A 180 2.71 -15.00 1.03
CA LEU A 180 2.91 -16.41 0.67
C LEU A 180 4.34 -16.58 0.16
N MET A 181 5.00 -17.65 0.60
CA MET A 181 6.38 -17.97 0.28
C MET A 181 6.50 -19.43 -0.14
N ARG A 182 7.26 -19.68 -1.20
CA ARG A 182 7.65 -21.04 -1.61
C ARG A 182 8.82 -21.50 -0.75
N ASP A 183 8.85 -22.79 -0.42
CA ASP A 183 9.94 -23.39 0.32
C ASP A 183 10.28 -24.77 -0.24
N ASN A 184 11.56 -24.98 -0.57
CA ASN A 184 12.07 -26.23 -1.14
C ASN A 184 12.63 -27.08 0.00
N ILE A 185 11.94 -28.19 0.30
CA ILE A 185 12.25 -29.01 1.48
C ILE A 185 13.22 -30.16 1.13
N GLY A 186 13.44 -30.45 -0.17
CA GLY A 186 14.42 -31.43 -0.63
C GLY A 186 14.02 -32.09 -1.94
N THR A 187 14.74 -33.14 -2.34
CA THR A 187 14.50 -33.88 -3.59
C THR A 187 13.08 -34.43 -3.61
N GLY A 188 12.28 -34.02 -4.61
CA GLY A 188 10.89 -34.45 -4.77
C GLY A 188 9.88 -33.91 -3.74
N SER A 189 10.26 -32.97 -2.87
CA SER A 189 9.36 -32.41 -1.85
C SER A 189 9.37 -30.88 -1.84
N THR A 190 8.19 -30.29 -1.67
CA THR A 190 8.03 -28.83 -1.69
C THR A 190 6.92 -28.39 -0.73
N SER A 191 6.95 -27.13 -0.32
CA SER A 191 5.86 -26.52 0.44
C SER A 191 5.62 -25.09 0.03
N VAL A 192 4.42 -24.61 0.37
CA VAL A 192 4.09 -23.20 0.39
C VAL A 192 3.73 -22.85 1.83
N LYS A 193 4.33 -21.79 2.35
CA LYS A 193 4.04 -21.22 3.66
C LYS A 193 3.35 -19.88 3.47
N GLY A 194 2.51 -19.49 4.42
CA GLY A 194 1.86 -18.20 4.41
C GLY A 194 1.73 -17.59 5.80
N LYS A 195 1.61 -16.27 5.83
CA LYS A 195 1.16 -15.51 6.98
C LYS A 195 0.00 -14.64 6.52
N VAL A 196 -1.13 -14.79 7.18
CA VAL A 196 -2.28 -13.89 7.03
C VAL A 196 -2.14 -12.83 8.11
N ASP A 197 -2.09 -11.58 7.68
CA ASP A 197 -2.01 -10.38 8.50
C ASP A 197 -2.33 -9.18 7.61
N LEU A 198 -3.16 -8.25 8.11
CA LEU A 198 -3.40 -7.01 7.39
C LEU A 198 -2.20 -6.09 7.60
N THR A 199 -1.58 -5.66 6.51
CA THR A 199 -0.40 -4.82 6.52
C THR A 199 -0.52 -3.73 5.47
N PHE A 200 0.15 -2.61 5.69
CA PHE A 200 0.41 -1.63 4.65
C PHE A 200 1.92 -1.46 4.42
N PHE A 201 2.29 -1.15 3.18
CA PHE A 201 3.66 -0.93 2.77
C PHE A 201 3.72 0.26 1.80
N PRO A 202 4.39 1.37 2.16
CA PRO A 202 4.59 2.49 1.26
C PRO A 202 5.67 2.12 0.23
N SER A 203 5.27 1.69 -0.97
CA SER A 203 6.18 1.32 -2.04
C SER A 203 6.88 2.53 -2.67
N ILE A 204 6.21 3.68 -2.68
CA ILE A 204 6.77 5.00 -3.01
C ILE A 204 6.16 6.00 -2.02
N SER A 205 6.99 6.83 -1.38
CA SER A 205 6.50 7.85 -0.46
C SER A 205 7.52 8.95 -0.28
N ARG A 206 7.40 10.01 -1.08
CA ARG A 206 8.41 11.06 -1.06
C ARG A 206 7.94 12.37 -1.65
N VAL A 207 8.64 13.42 -1.27
CA VAL A 207 8.70 14.69 -2.00
C VAL A 207 10.13 14.89 -2.48
N VAL A 208 10.31 15.09 -3.78
CA VAL A 208 11.61 15.24 -4.43
C VAL A 208 11.76 16.64 -4.99
N TRP A 209 12.90 17.27 -4.75
CA TRP A 209 13.22 18.57 -5.33
C TRP A 209 14.65 18.60 -5.88
N SER A 210 14.78 19.07 -7.12
CA SER A 210 16.02 19.04 -7.92
C SER A 210 17.13 19.93 -7.37
N ASN A 211 16.80 21.13 -6.87
CA ASN A 211 17.67 22.28 -6.58
C ASN A 211 19.15 22.09 -6.96
N GLY A 212 19.49 22.41 -8.21
CA GLY A 212 20.87 22.42 -8.70
C GLY A 212 21.58 21.06 -8.76
N GLY A 213 20.85 19.93 -8.72
CA GLY A 213 21.40 18.59 -8.93
C GLY A 213 21.94 18.38 -10.35
N ILE A 214 22.86 17.43 -10.55
CA ILE A 214 23.16 16.94 -11.91
C ILE A 214 21.95 16.12 -12.38
N MET A 215 21.66 16.13 -13.68
CA MET A 215 20.53 15.39 -14.26
C MET A 215 20.59 13.91 -13.82
N GLY A 216 19.59 13.45 -13.06
CA GLY A 216 19.50 12.05 -12.57
C GLY A 216 19.72 11.82 -11.07
N ALA A 217 20.12 12.82 -10.28
CA ALA A 217 20.27 12.68 -8.82
C ALA A 217 19.44 13.72 -8.04
N ALA A 218 18.65 13.26 -7.07
CA ALA A 218 17.95 14.14 -6.14
C ALA A 218 18.96 14.81 -5.20
N LYS A 219 18.92 16.15 -5.08
CA LYS A 219 19.69 16.87 -4.02
C LYS A 219 18.88 17.14 -2.76
N THR A 220 17.55 17.08 -2.87
CA THR A 220 16.63 17.28 -1.76
C THR A 220 15.48 16.30 -1.83
N MET A 221 15.22 15.59 -0.74
CA MET A 221 14.13 14.64 -0.63
C MET A 221 13.59 14.62 0.80
N VAL A 222 12.27 14.58 0.93
CA VAL A 222 11.58 14.12 2.14
C VAL A 222 11.05 12.73 1.84
N ILE A 223 11.42 11.74 2.65
CA ILE A 223 11.05 10.34 2.40
C ILE A 223 10.92 9.59 3.72
N PHE A 224 9.80 8.88 3.84
CA PHE A 224 9.59 7.87 4.87
C PHE A 224 9.46 6.51 4.22
N ASP A 225 10.04 5.50 4.86
CA ASP A 225 9.79 4.10 4.53
C ASP A 225 9.40 3.31 5.78
N SER A 226 8.94 2.08 5.58
CA SER A 226 8.49 1.18 6.63
C SER A 226 9.61 0.32 7.24
N LYS A 227 10.84 0.84 7.33
CA LYS A 227 12.05 0.12 7.82
C LYS A 227 12.31 -1.17 7.04
N GLY A 228 11.91 -1.21 5.77
CA GLY A 228 12.06 -2.38 4.89
C GLY A 228 11.11 -3.55 5.18
N ARG A 229 10.06 -3.36 5.99
CA ARG A 229 9.04 -4.39 6.27
C ARG A 229 7.63 -3.82 6.18
N PRO A 230 6.61 -4.60 5.82
CA PRO A 230 5.22 -4.15 5.95
C PRO A 230 4.88 -3.79 7.41
N ILE A 231 4.02 -2.79 7.61
CA ILE A 231 3.54 -2.38 8.93
C ILE A 231 2.17 -2.99 9.15
N GLU A 232 1.99 -3.64 10.29
CA GLU A 232 0.73 -4.30 10.65
C GLU A 232 -0.38 -3.29 10.95
N ILE A 233 -1.58 -3.58 10.44
CA ILE A 233 -2.83 -2.90 10.75
C ILE A 233 -3.62 -3.82 11.68
N PRO A 234 -3.56 -3.60 13.00
CA PRO A 234 -4.10 -4.53 13.98
C PRO A 234 -5.63 -4.51 14.00
N GLY A 235 -6.20 -5.61 14.46
CA GLY A 235 -7.62 -5.69 14.80
C GLY A 235 -8.56 -6.01 13.64
N VAL A 236 -8.12 -5.93 12.37
CA VAL A 236 -8.99 -6.27 11.23
C VAL A 236 -9.01 -7.77 10.94
N ILE A 237 -7.85 -8.43 11.04
CA ILE A 237 -7.69 -9.86 10.75
C ILE A 237 -6.93 -10.51 11.90
N LYS A 238 -7.38 -11.69 12.34
CA LYS A 238 -6.62 -12.50 13.28
C LYS A 238 -5.41 -13.10 12.57
N SER A 239 -4.20 -12.76 13.03
CA SER A 239 -3.00 -13.29 12.40
C SER A 239 -2.94 -14.82 12.49
N GLN A 240 -2.65 -15.48 11.38
CA GLN A 240 -2.55 -16.93 11.28
C GLN A 240 -1.47 -17.35 10.30
N LYS A 241 -0.82 -18.49 10.57
CA LYS A 241 0.16 -19.10 9.67
C LYS A 241 -0.50 -20.19 8.85
N LEU A 242 -0.18 -20.24 7.57
CA LEU A 242 -0.62 -21.25 6.62
C LEU A 242 0.56 -22.11 6.18
N LYS A 243 0.32 -23.39 5.90
CA LYS A 243 1.34 -24.26 5.31
C LYS A 243 0.69 -25.41 4.55
N GLU A 244 1.09 -25.58 3.30
CA GLU A 244 0.75 -26.73 2.47
C GLU A 244 2.02 -27.45 2.04
N TYR A 245 1.98 -28.78 1.99
CA TYR A 245 3.14 -29.61 1.75
C TYR A 245 2.82 -30.72 0.75
N ALA A 246 3.75 -30.97 -0.16
CA ALA A 246 3.66 -32.05 -1.13
C ALA A 246 4.96 -32.85 -1.17
N ASN A 247 4.83 -34.17 -1.28
CA ASN A 247 5.94 -35.11 -1.50
C ASN A 247 5.68 -35.95 -2.75
N ALA A 248 6.68 -36.71 -3.21
CA ALA A 248 6.62 -37.51 -4.44
C ALA A 248 5.51 -38.59 -4.48
N LYS A 249 4.77 -38.81 -3.38
CA LYS A 249 3.64 -39.76 -3.28
C LYS A 249 2.27 -39.08 -3.15
N GLY A 250 2.23 -37.76 -2.96
CA GLY A 250 1.00 -36.99 -2.76
C GLY A 250 0.79 -35.98 -3.87
N LYS A 251 -0.35 -36.07 -4.58
CA LYS A 251 -0.91 -34.92 -5.29
C LYS A 251 -1.55 -34.02 -4.25
N THR A 252 -1.16 -32.75 -4.21
CA THR A 252 -2.03 -31.73 -3.61
C THR A 252 -2.88 -31.22 -4.76
N ASP A 253 -4.15 -31.61 -4.75
CA ASP A 253 -5.11 -31.15 -5.74
C ASP A 253 -5.34 -29.63 -5.60
N TYR A 254 -5.50 -29.00 -6.75
CA TYR A 254 -5.69 -27.58 -6.90
C TYR A 254 -7.01 -27.16 -6.25
N ILE A 255 -6.98 -26.08 -5.49
CA ILE A 255 -8.20 -25.37 -5.09
C ILE A 255 -8.05 -23.91 -5.50
N THR A 256 -8.70 -23.60 -6.63
CA THR A 256 -9.30 -22.30 -6.97
C THR A 256 -9.82 -21.68 -5.68
N GLY A 257 -9.49 -20.47 -5.22
CA GLY A 257 -9.25 -19.19 -5.86
C GLY A 257 -10.33 -18.06 -5.81
N THR A 258 -11.04 -17.67 -4.72
CA THR A 258 -12.14 -16.67 -4.66
C THR A 258 -11.62 -15.34 -5.18
N LYS A 259 -11.84 -15.08 -6.46
CA LYS A 259 -11.73 -13.73 -7.00
C LYS A 259 -12.92 -12.97 -6.45
N TYR A 260 -12.69 -11.88 -5.76
CA TYR A 260 -13.65 -10.78 -5.80
C TYR A 260 -13.37 -10.02 -7.08
N ASN A 261 -13.96 -10.49 -8.17
CA ASN A 261 -14.44 -9.58 -9.18
C ASN A 261 -15.89 -9.30 -8.78
N VAL A 262 -16.39 -8.10 -9.02
CA VAL A 262 -17.73 -7.59 -8.64
C VAL A 262 -18.90 -8.41 -9.28
N LYS A 263 -18.61 -9.59 -9.83
CA LYS A 263 -19.50 -10.40 -10.67
C LYS A 263 -19.40 -11.93 -10.49
N GLU A 264 -18.38 -12.52 -9.84
CA GLU A 264 -18.25 -13.99 -9.78
C GLU A 264 -17.67 -14.51 -8.46
N LYS A 265 -18.24 -15.63 -7.96
CA LYS A 265 -17.69 -16.41 -6.83
C LYS A 265 -16.71 -17.45 -7.35
N ILE A 266 -15.58 -17.64 -6.68
CA ILE A 266 -14.65 -18.75 -6.92
C ILE A 266 -14.33 -19.40 -5.55
N GLU A 267 -13.96 -20.68 -5.47
CA GLU A 267 -13.64 -21.39 -4.19
C GLU A 267 -12.32 -20.88 -3.59
N VAL A 268 -11.75 -21.27 -2.44
CA VAL A 268 -10.31 -21.03 -2.06
C VAL A 268 -9.88 -22.12 -1.09
N SER A 269 -8.58 -22.45 -1.03
CA SER A 269 -8.11 -23.32 0.05
C SER A 269 -8.16 -22.65 1.41
N HIS A 270 -7.97 -21.32 1.46
CA HIS A 270 -7.94 -20.56 2.72
C HIS A 270 -8.72 -19.24 2.62
N PRO A 271 -10.03 -19.25 2.94
CA PRO A 271 -10.80 -18.02 3.03
C PRO A 271 -10.45 -17.22 4.29
N VAL A 272 -10.45 -15.89 4.17
CA VAL A 272 -10.22 -14.98 5.30
C VAL A 272 -11.41 -14.03 5.42
N ASN A 273 -12.26 -14.24 6.43
CA ASN A 273 -13.38 -13.35 6.71
C ASN A 273 -12.88 -12.00 7.21
N ILE A 274 -13.41 -10.93 6.63
CA ILE A 274 -13.06 -9.55 6.95
C ILE A 274 -14.32 -8.75 7.20
N ASP A 275 -14.37 -8.13 8.38
CA ASP A 275 -15.39 -7.15 8.73
C ASP A 275 -15.17 -5.88 7.89
N ARG A 276 -16.18 -5.53 7.08
CA ARG A 276 -16.12 -4.42 6.13
C ARG A 276 -15.86 -3.08 6.83
N ASP A 277 -16.63 -2.77 7.86
CA ASP A 277 -16.58 -1.45 8.51
C ASP A 277 -15.27 -1.29 9.30
N LEU A 278 -14.83 -2.37 9.95
CA LEU A 278 -13.56 -2.39 10.65
C LEU A 278 -12.37 -2.28 9.69
N TYR A 279 -12.42 -2.95 8.53
CA TYR A 279 -11.42 -2.81 7.48
C TYR A 279 -11.33 -1.36 7.01
N ILE A 280 -12.46 -0.78 6.58
CA ILE A 280 -12.50 0.61 6.09
C ILE A 280 -11.95 1.55 7.15
N LYS A 281 -12.42 1.44 8.39
CA LYS A 281 -11.99 2.31 9.49
C LYS A 281 -10.48 2.22 9.75
N GLN A 282 -9.93 1.01 9.87
CA GLN A 282 -8.52 0.84 10.22
C GLN A 282 -7.59 1.19 9.08
N VAL A 283 -7.92 0.77 7.86
CA VAL A 283 -7.13 1.07 6.66
C VAL A 283 -7.13 2.57 6.37
N ASP A 284 -8.29 3.24 6.45
CA ASP A 284 -8.41 4.69 6.33
C ASP A 284 -7.59 5.41 7.42
N THR A 285 -7.67 4.96 8.68
CA THR A 285 -6.89 5.54 9.80
C THR A 285 -5.39 5.49 9.52
N TYR A 286 -4.87 4.33 9.10
CA TYR A 286 -3.44 4.13 8.88
C TYR A 286 -2.92 4.89 7.65
N ILE A 287 -3.66 4.86 6.55
CA ILE A 287 -3.29 5.59 5.33
C ILE A 287 -3.31 7.10 5.59
N ASN A 288 -4.35 7.62 6.24
CA ASN A 288 -4.44 9.05 6.54
C ASN A 288 -3.35 9.50 7.53
N ALA A 289 -3.04 8.70 8.54
CA ALA A 289 -1.92 8.97 9.45
C ALA A 289 -0.58 9.00 8.68
N TYR A 290 -0.38 8.10 7.72
CA TYR A 290 0.82 8.10 6.88
C TYR A 290 0.92 9.34 5.99
N VAL A 291 -0.18 9.70 5.31
CA VAL A 291 -0.28 10.93 4.50
C VAL A 291 0.03 12.16 5.35
N ASP A 292 -0.51 12.22 6.57
CA ASP A 292 -0.24 13.30 7.51
C ASP A 292 1.25 13.40 7.82
N ILE A 293 1.90 12.30 8.20
CA ILE A 293 3.33 12.30 8.52
C ILE A 293 4.16 12.80 7.31
N LEU A 294 3.87 12.32 6.10
CA LEU A 294 4.62 12.71 4.92
C LEU A 294 4.43 14.20 4.57
N VAL A 295 3.18 14.68 4.55
CA VAL A 295 2.86 16.06 4.21
C VAL A 295 3.36 17.02 5.30
N ASP A 296 3.16 16.69 6.57
CA ASP A 296 3.58 17.55 7.69
C ASP A 296 5.10 17.68 7.74
N GLU A 297 5.84 16.60 7.47
CA GLU A 297 7.31 16.68 7.38
C GLU A 297 7.76 17.54 6.20
N PHE A 298 7.11 17.41 5.03
CA PHE A 298 7.40 18.28 3.90
C PHE A 298 7.16 19.75 4.25
N LEU A 299 6.02 20.06 4.86
CA LEU A 299 5.64 21.41 5.26
C LEU A 299 6.56 21.97 6.36
N GLU A 300 7.03 21.13 7.29
CA GLU A 300 8.03 21.51 8.30
C GLU A 300 9.28 22.11 7.64
N TYR A 301 9.79 21.48 6.58
CA TYR A 301 10.99 21.98 5.89
C TYR A 301 10.73 23.06 4.85
N ALA A 302 9.53 23.08 4.26
CA ALA A 302 9.21 23.99 3.17
C ALA A 302 8.61 25.31 3.65
N VAL A 303 7.93 25.33 4.81
CA VAL A 303 7.24 26.52 5.34
C VAL A 303 8.01 27.16 6.48
N LYS A 304 8.45 26.38 7.46
CA LYS A 304 9.09 26.90 8.68
C LYS A 304 10.58 27.20 8.43
#